data_AF-A0A5C5AP58-F1
#
_entry.id   AF-A0A5C5AP58-F1
#
_cell.length_a   1.000
_cell.length_b   1.000
_cell.length_c   1.000
_cell.angle_alpha   90.00
_cell.angle_beta   90.00
_cell.angle_gamma   90.00
#
_symmetry.space_group_name_H-M   'P 1'
#
loop_
_entity.id
_entity.type
_entity.pdbx_description
1 polymer ?
#
loop_
_entity_poly.entity_id
_entity_poly.type
_entity_poly.pdbx_seq_one_letter_code
_entity_poly.pdbx_strand_id
1 'polypeptide(L)'
;MTTYTVNVYGIFTLGSASSNNREQRRTRLNDDVNRANEIWRINGENCINFVAAGTFNANHITINASDMLSETALGPNTSTRTLINQVRSRRNGAIGIYIVYLSGDHFADRDNNGNLLNVIGYGGPQLLRYNSPNDYQIIGEIVITDGGFQTNVFAHEAGHNLLTRIITDPNNNNNQIFDNSDPTGPYREFDPITGDVTFESPGHSADPNNIMYPVVTNNTQIATEQCDIARQSTIVIVQN
;
A
#
# COMPACT_ATOMS: atom_id res chain seq x y z
N MET A 1 -19.41 19.58 -2.44
CA MET A 1 -19.17 18.29 -3.14
C MET A 1 -18.32 17.49 -2.19
N THR A 2 -18.77 16.30 -1.80
CA THR A 2 -18.08 15.50 -0.80
C THR A 2 -16.70 15.09 -1.32
N THR A 3 -15.65 15.40 -0.55
CA THR A 3 -14.27 15.06 -0.85
C THR A 3 -13.80 13.98 0.10
N TYR A 4 -13.23 12.91 -0.46
CA TYR A 4 -12.67 11.78 0.28
C TYR A 4 -11.14 11.92 0.28
N THR A 5 -10.55 12.24 1.43
CA THR A 5 -9.12 12.59 1.53
C THR A 5 -8.35 11.58 2.37
N VAL A 6 -7.11 11.26 1.96
CA VAL A 6 -6.18 10.45 2.75
C VAL A 6 -4.87 11.21 2.94
N ASN A 7 -4.47 11.39 4.20
CA ASN A 7 -3.17 11.96 4.52
C ASN A 7 -2.08 10.91 4.31
N VAL A 8 -0.97 11.32 3.67
CA VAL A 8 0.17 10.47 3.36
C VAL A 8 1.42 11.04 4.03
N TYR A 9 2.14 10.20 4.77
CA TYR A 9 3.35 10.55 5.50
C TYR A 9 4.53 9.73 4.99
N GLY A 10 5.56 10.40 4.44
CA GLY A 10 6.75 9.74 3.91
C GLY A 10 7.89 9.71 4.93
N ILE A 11 8.43 8.52 5.22
CA ILE A 11 9.53 8.29 6.16
C ILE A 11 10.72 7.76 5.37
N PHE A 12 11.80 8.53 5.33
CA PHE A 12 12.97 8.20 4.51
C PHE A 12 14.10 7.66 5.38
N THR A 13 14.51 6.43 5.11
CA THR A 13 15.65 5.79 5.79
C THR A 13 16.97 6.24 5.18
N LEU A 14 18.08 6.02 5.89
CA LEU A 14 19.41 6.32 5.37
C LEU A 14 19.72 5.43 4.16
N GLY A 15 20.04 6.06 3.02
CA GLY A 15 20.44 5.38 1.80
C GLY A 15 19.30 5.16 0.81
N SER A 16 18.03 5.36 1.19
CA SER A 16 16.92 5.29 0.24
C SER A 16 16.98 6.44 -0.77
N ALA A 17 16.42 6.24 -1.95
CA ALA A 17 16.28 7.25 -2.99
C ALA A 17 15.62 8.51 -2.42
N SER A 18 16.16 9.67 -2.81
CA SER A 18 15.70 10.99 -2.35
C SER A 18 15.80 11.25 -0.84
N SER A 19 16.55 10.45 -0.08
CA SER A 19 16.70 10.62 1.38
C SER A 19 17.64 11.75 1.80
N ASN A 20 18.54 12.23 0.93
CA ASN A 20 19.68 13.06 1.34
C ASN A 20 19.29 14.41 1.99
N ASN A 21 18.24 15.06 1.48
CA ASN A 21 17.84 16.37 1.98
C ASN A 21 16.31 16.55 1.98
N ARG A 22 15.85 17.61 2.65
CA ARG A 22 14.42 17.87 2.86
C ARG A 22 13.67 18.09 1.54
N GLU A 23 14.28 18.76 0.58
CA GLU A 23 13.67 19.06 -0.71
C GLU A 23 13.44 17.79 -1.51
N GLN A 24 14.47 16.96 -1.66
CA GLN A 24 14.37 15.66 -2.35
C GLN A 24 13.26 14.78 -1.75
N ARG A 25 13.17 14.69 -0.42
CA ARG A 25 12.11 13.93 0.26
C ARG A 25 10.72 14.47 -0.04
N ARG A 26 10.55 15.80 -0.05
CA ARG A 26 9.27 16.44 -0.35
C ARG A 26 8.88 16.23 -1.81
N THR A 27 9.82 16.41 -2.73
CA THR A 27 9.60 16.15 -4.17
C THR A 27 9.17 14.71 -4.36
N ARG A 28 9.90 13.76 -3.78
CA ARG A 28 9.55 12.35 -3.88
C ARG A 28 8.13 12.04 -3.40
N LEU A 29 7.79 12.45 -2.18
CA LEU A 29 6.45 12.17 -1.63
C LEU A 29 5.36 12.83 -2.48
N ASN A 30 5.60 14.06 -2.95
CA ASN A 30 4.65 14.76 -3.82
C ASN A 30 4.47 14.03 -5.16
N ASP A 31 5.53 13.54 -5.77
CA ASP A 31 5.46 12.82 -7.05
C ASP A 31 4.69 11.50 -6.92
N ASP A 32 4.87 10.77 -5.82
CA ASP A 32 4.08 9.56 -5.53
C ASP A 32 2.60 9.92 -5.34
N VAL A 33 2.30 10.94 -4.52
CA VAL A 33 0.94 11.41 -4.25
C VAL A 33 0.25 11.93 -5.52
N ASN A 34 0.95 12.69 -6.36
CA ASN A 34 0.39 13.24 -7.60
C ASN A 34 0.01 12.11 -8.57
N ARG A 35 0.87 11.10 -8.74
CA ARG A 35 0.57 9.96 -9.61
C ARG A 35 -0.57 9.11 -9.08
N ALA A 36 -0.63 8.90 -7.75
CA ALA A 36 -1.79 8.25 -7.15
C ALA A 36 -3.08 9.06 -7.37
N ASN A 37 -3.03 10.39 -7.26
CA ASN A 37 -4.18 11.24 -7.55
C ASN A 37 -4.58 11.27 -9.03
N GLU A 38 -3.66 11.03 -9.96
CA GLU A 38 -3.98 10.86 -11.38
C GLU A 38 -4.70 9.53 -11.65
N ILE A 39 -4.29 8.47 -10.95
CA ILE A 39 -4.80 7.09 -11.11
C ILE A 39 -6.13 6.87 -10.38
N TRP A 40 -6.25 7.36 -9.15
CA TRP A 40 -7.44 7.18 -8.30
C TRP A 40 -8.57 8.14 -8.67
N ARG A 41 -8.96 8.11 -9.95
CA ARG A 41 -10.02 8.93 -10.53
C ARG A 41 -11.01 8.08 -11.30
N ILE A 42 -12.26 8.49 -11.31
CA ILE A 42 -13.30 7.93 -12.17
C ILE A 42 -13.99 9.07 -12.89
N ASN A 43 -14.13 8.96 -14.22
CA ASN A 43 -14.76 9.98 -15.06
C ASN A 43 -14.17 11.40 -14.88
N GLY A 44 -12.87 11.49 -14.60
CA GLY A 44 -12.18 12.76 -14.38
C GLY A 44 -12.37 13.36 -12.98
N GLU A 45 -13.08 12.70 -12.07
CA GLU A 45 -13.24 13.14 -10.68
C GLU A 45 -12.38 12.28 -9.74
N ASN A 46 -11.84 12.88 -8.67
CA ASN A 46 -11.04 12.13 -7.69
C ASN A 46 -11.96 11.16 -6.94
N CYS A 47 -11.63 9.87 -7.00
CA CYS A 47 -12.23 8.87 -6.14
C CYS A 47 -11.80 9.09 -4.69
N ILE A 48 -10.48 9.12 -4.51
CA ILE A 48 -9.75 9.42 -3.28
C ILE A 48 -8.73 10.52 -3.62
N ASN A 49 -8.61 11.51 -2.75
CA ASN A 49 -7.64 12.59 -2.85
C ASN A 49 -6.53 12.37 -1.82
N PHE A 50 -5.36 11.93 -2.25
CA PHE A 50 -4.18 11.78 -1.42
C PHE A 50 -3.51 13.14 -1.18
N VAL A 51 -3.10 13.40 0.07
CA VAL A 51 -2.46 14.65 0.49
C VAL A 51 -1.12 14.34 1.13
N ALA A 52 -0.03 14.89 0.59
CA ALA A 52 1.30 14.82 1.19
C ALA A 52 1.34 15.62 2.50
N ALA A 53 1.07 14.96 3.62
CA ALA A 53 0.86 15.58 4.93
C ALA A 53 2.17 15.80 5.71
N GLY A 54 3.25 15.11 5.35
CA GLY A 54 4.57 15.37 5.91
C GLY A 54 5.65 14.40 5.48
N THR A 55 6.91 14.85 5.58
CA THR A 55 8.09 14.00 5.38
C THR A 55 8.94 13.94 6.65
N PHE A 56 9.50 12.77 6.92
CA PHE A 56 10.30 12.47 8.10
C PHE A 56 11.63 11.86 7.66
N ASN A 57 12.69 12.23 8.38
CA ASN A 57 14.04 11.77 8.11
C ASN A 57 14.49 10.79 9.20
N ALA A 58 14.76 9.54 8.82
CA ALA A 58 15.31 8.48 9.65
C ALA A 58 16.76 8.18 9.21
N ASN A 59 17.58 9.23 9.08
CA ASN A 59 18.97 9.15 8.59
C ASN A 59 19.97 8.45 9.54
N HIS A 60 19.50 7.90 10.66
CA HIS A 60 20.33 7.15 11.60
C HIS A 60 20.20 5.63 11.40
N ILE A 61 19.32 5.18 10.50
CA ILE A 61 19.06 3.77 10.26
C ILE A 61 18.97 3.51 8.76
N THR A 62 19.70 2.51 8.29
CA THR A 62 19.54 1.94 6.95
C THR A 62 18.66 0.71 7.06
N ILE A 63 17.66 0.62 6.20
CA ILE A 63 16.83 -0.57 6.04
C ILE A 63 16.91 -0.94 4.57
N ASN A 64 17.65 -2.01 4.26
CA ASN A 64 17.86 -2.47 2.90
C ASN A 64 16.83 -3.55 2.56
N ALA A 65 16.03 -3.30 1.53
CA ALA A 65 14.98 -4.22 1.09
C ALA A 65 15.55 -5.58 0.68
N SER A 66 16.74 -5.60 0.08
CA SER A 66 17.38 -6.84 -0.40
C SER A 66 17.81 -7.80 0.72
N ASP A 67 17.71 -7.39 1.98
CA ASP A 67 18.04 -8.20 3.16
C ASP A 67 16.77 -8.80 3.83
N MET A 68 15.56 -8.59 3.27
CA MET A 68 14.30 -9.08 3.86
C MET A 68 13.25 -9.47 2.82
N LEU A 69 12.31 -10.31 3.24
CA LEU A 69 11.10 -10.64 2.48
C LEU A 69 10.05 -9.53 2.65
N SER A 70 9.34 -9.22 1.58
CA SER A 70 8.29 -8.20 1.54
C SER A 70 7.23 -8.39 2.64
N GLU A 71 6.73 -9.61 2.81
CA GLU A 71 5.72 -9.97 3.83
C GLU A 71 6.19 -9.72 5.28
N THR A 72 7.50 -9.79 5.51
CA THR A 72 8.08 -9.55 6.84
C THR A 72 8.40 -8.08 7.08
N ALA A 73 8.45 -7.26 6.02
CA ALA A 73 8.86 -5.87 6.11
C ALA A 73 7.89 -5.03 6.93
N LEU A 74 6.62 -5.42 7.07
CA LEU A 74 5.63 -4.82 7.97
C LEU A 74 5.28 -5.76 9.13
N GLY A 75 6.20 -6.64 9.54
CA GLY A 75 5.99 -7.54 10.67
C GLY A 75 5.90 -6.84 12.03
N PRO A 76 5.42 -7.52 13.09
CA PRO A 76 5.55 -7.02 14.45
C PRO A 76 7.04 -6.89 14.82
N ASN A 77 7.41 -5.82 15.53
CA ASN A 77 8.78 -5.53 15.99
C ASN A 77 9.82 -5.24 14.89
N THR A 78 9.41 -4.90 13.68
CA THR A 78 10.33 -4.45 12.63
C THR A 78 10.75 -2.99 12.81
N SER A 79 11.91 -2.64 12.26
CA SER A 79 12.40 -1.26 12.23
C SER A 79 11.44 -0.32 11.49
N THR A 80 10.85 -0.78 10.38
CA THR A 80 9.84 -0.06 9.60
C THR A 80 8.60 0.26 10.44
N ARG A 81 7.98 -0.73 11.10
CA ARG A 81 6.81 -0.51 11.97
C ARG A 81 7.16 0.34 13.19
N THR A 82 8.37 0.22 13.71
CA THR A 82 8.87 1.10 14.77
C THR A 82 8.92 2.56 14.31
N LEU A 83 9.44 2.83 13.12
CA LEU A 83 9.48 4.17 12.53
C LEU A 83 8.08 4.73 12.29
N ILE A 84 7.16 3.91 11.75
CA ILE A 84 5.75 4.30 11.54
C ILE A 84 5.12 4.72 12.88
N ASN A 85 5.25 3.90 13.93
CA ASN A 85 4.71 4.21 15.25
C ASN A 85 5.32 5.48 15.87
N GLN A 86 6.64 5.69 15.71
CA GLN A 86 7.30 6.91 16.17
C GLN A 86 6.75 8.15 15.46
N VAL A 87 6.60 8.10 14.14
CA VAL A 87 6.06 9.22 13.35
C VAL A 87 4.60 9.48 13.72
N ARG A 88 3.78 8.43 13.80
CA ARG A 88 2.38 8.53 14.23
C ARG A 88 2.25 9.15 15.62
N SER A 89 3.08 8.74 16.58
CA SER A 89 3.12 9.34 17.92
C SER A 89 3.46 10.82 17.88
N ARG A 90 4.48 11.23 17.11
CA ARG A 90 4.83 12.66 16.88
C ARG A 90 3.72 13.46 16.19
N ARG A 91 2.78 12.77 15.54
CA ARG A 91 1.60 13.34 14.89
C ARG A 91 0.32 13.12 15.70
N ASN A 92 0.44 12.94 17.02
CA ASN A 92 -0.69 12.78 17.94
C ASN A 92 -1.66 11.66 17.54
N GLY A 93 -1.13 10.57 16.98
CA GLY A 93 -1.95 9.43 16.55
C GLY A 93 -2.70 9.66 15.24
N ALA A 94 -2.24 10.57 14.37
CA ALA A 94 -2.91 10.89 13.12
C ALA A 94 -3.24 9.64 12.28
N ILE A 95 -4.43 9.63 11.69
CA ILE A 95 -4.86 8.61 10.73
C ILE A 95 -4.37 9.00 9.33
N GLY A 96 -3.96 8.00 8.56
CA GLY A 96 -3.43 8.15 7.21
C GLY A 96 -2.65 6.93 6.76
N ILE A 97 -1.94 7.09 5.65
CA ILE A 97 -1.00 6.10 5.12
C ILE A 97 0.42 6.54 5.45
N TYR A 98 1.22 5.63 6.00
CA TYR A 98 2.61 5.85 6.36
C TYR A 98 3.50 5.01 5.44
N ILE A 99 4.34 5.69 4.66
CA ILE A 99 5.27 5.07 3.72
C ILE A 99 6.67 5.08 4.35
N VAL A 100 7.34 3.94 4.40
CA VAL A 100 8.77 3.86 4.69
C VAL A 100 9.53 3.59 3.40
N TYR A 101 10.35 4.54 2.98
CA TYR A 101 11.24 4.39 1.83
C TYR A 101 12.52 3.69 2.26
N LEU A 102 12.81 2.56 1.62
CA LEU A 102 13.91 1.65 1.91
C LEU A 102 14.99 1.76 0.83
N SER A 103 16.24 1.44 1.17
CA SER A 103 17.30 1.33 0.17
C SER A 103 17.25 -0.02 -0.54
N GLY A 104 17.83 -0.10 -1.74
CA GLY A 104 17.93 -1.33 -2.54
C GLY A 104 16.75 -1.49 -3.49
N ASP A 105 16.98 -2.13 -4.64
CA ASP A 105 16.03 -2.10 -5.75
C ASP A 105 14.80 -3.00 -5.53
N HIS A 106 14.98 -4.15 -4.88
CA HIS A 106 13.92 -5.14 -4.68
C HIS A 106 14.06 -5.83 -3.32
N PHE A 107 12.97 -6.37 -2.81
CA PHE A 107 12.98 -7.30 -1.68
C PHE A 107 13.61 -8.65 -2.05
N ALA A 108 13.94 -9.45 -1.04
CA ALA A 108 14.59 -10.76 -1.19
C ALA A 108 13.63 -11.90 -1.60
N ASP A 109 12.37 -11.60 -1.93
CA ASP A 109 11.33 -12.56 -2.31
C ASP A 109 11.72 -13.41 -3.52
N ARG A 110 11.39 -14.70 -3.46
CA ARG A 110 11.75 -15.69 -4.49
C ARG A 110 10.56 -16.57 -4.87
N ASP A 111 10.53 -16.98 -6.13
CA ASP A 111 9.62 -18.02 -6.61
C ASP A 111 10.03 -19.41 -6.10
N ASN A 112 9.22 -20.42 -6.41
CA ASN A 112 9.50 -21.82 -6.04
C ASN A 112 10.77 -22.40 -6.69
N ASN A 113 11.32 -21.73 -7.71
CA ASN A 113 12.56 -22.10 -8.39
C ASN A 113 13.78 -21.33 -7.86
N GLY A 114 13.60 -20.45 -6.87
CA GLY A 114 14.65 -19.63 -6.27
C GLY A 114 14.98 -18.35 -7.06
N ASN A 115 14.22 -17.98 -8.09
CA ASN A 115 14.39 -16.73 -8.83
C ASN A 115 13.81 -15.56 -8.06
N LEU A 116 14.44 -14.39 -8.11
CA LEU A 116 13.94 -13.17 -7.47
C LEU A 116 12.63 -12.70 -8.12
N LEU A 117 11.64 -12.35 -7.31
CA LEU A 117 10.32 -11.88 -7.75
C LEU A 117 10.27 -10.38 -8.07
N ASN A 118 11.38 -9.65 -7.92
CA ASN A 118 11.48 -8.20 -8.15
C ASN A 118 10.37 -7.39 -7.43
N VAL A 119 10.02 -7.79 -6.21
CA VAL A 119 9.01 -7.07 -5.41
C VAL A 119 9.58 -5.71 -5.01
N ILE A 120 8.87 -4.63 -5.36
CA ILE A 120 9.32 -3.25 -5.14
C ILE A 120 8.51 -2.47 -4.11
N GLY A 121 7.40 -3.04 -3.64
CA GLY A 121 6.51 -2.45 -2.65
C GLY A 121 5.77 -3.54 -1.86
N TYR A 122 5.32 -3.17 -0.68
CA TYR A 122 4.40 -4.00 0.11
C TYR A 122 3.57 -3.10 1.02
N GLY A 123 2.27 -3.31 1.04
CA GLY A 123 1.30 -2.49 1.74
C GLY A 123 0.29 -3.33 2.49
N GLY A 124 -0.09 -2.86 3.67
CA GLY A 124 -1.12 -3.52 4.45
C GLY A 124 -1.61 -2.68 5.64
N PRO A 125 -2.81 -2.98 6.14
CA PRO A 125 -3.42 -2.24 7.23
C PRO A 125 -2.78 -2.59 8.58
N GLN A 126 -2.68 -1.61 9.47
CA GLN A 126 -2.49 -1.86 10.91
C GLN A 126 -3.78 -1.55 11.66
N LEU A 127 -4.32 -2.56 12.35
CA LEU A 127 -5.44 -2.38 13.28
C LEU A 127 -5.02 -1.59 14.52
N LEU A 128 -5.68 -0.47 14.77
CA LEU A 128 -5.46 0.35 15.96
C LEU A 128 -6.52 0.11 17.04
N ARG A 129 -7.78 -0.08 16.62
CA ARG A 129 -8.92 -0.28 17.51
C ARG A 129 -9.94 -1.18 16.83
N TYR A 130 -10.54 -2.08 17.59
CA TYR A 130 -11.62 -2.94 17.12
C TYR A 130 -12.72 -3.05 18.18
N ASN A 131 -13.94 -2.71 17.79
CA ASN A 131 -15.15 -2.92 18.60
C ASN A 131 -16.16 -3.81 17.87
N SER A 132 -16.34 -3.61 16.55
CA SER A 132 -17.18 -4.44 15.69
C SER A 132 -16.71 -4.34 14.22
N PRO A 133 -17.22 -5.17 13.28
CA PRO A 133 -16.90 -5.05 11.85
C PRO A 133 -17.25 -3.71 11.23
N ASN A 134 -18.18 -2.96 11.84
CA ASN A 134 -18.58 -1.62 11.39
C ASN A 134 -17.98 -0.51 12.28
N ASP A 135 -17.23 -0.87 13.32
CA ASP A 135 -16.61 0.06 14.25
C ASP A 135 -15.20 -0.40 14.60
N TYR A 136 -14.26 -0.05 13.71
CA TYR A 136 -12.84 -0.31 13.84
C TYR A 136 -12.06 0.89 13.31
N GLN A 137 -10.77 0.93 13.60
CA GLN A 137 -9.87 1.95 13.06
C GLN A 137 -8.58 1.28 12.62
N ILE A 138 -8.21 1.51 11.37
CA ILE A 138 -6.88 1.14 10.84
C ILE A 138 -6.07 2.39 10.49
N ILE A 139 -4.76 2.19 10.30
CA ILE A 139 -3.91 3.05 9.48
C ILE A 139 -3.37 2.22 8.32
N GLY A 140 -2.91 2.90 7.27
CA GLY A 140 -2.20 2.21 6.20
C GLY A 140 -0.69 2.22 6.44
N GLU A 141 -0.06 1.07 6.23
CA GLU A 141 1.40 0.93 6.26
C GLU A 141 1.88 0.50 4.88
N ILE A 142 2.93 1.15 4.39
CA ILE A 142 3.55 0.84 3.10
C ILE A 142 5.07 0.89 3.26
N VAL A 143 5.76 -0.04 2.62
CA VAL A 143 7.19 0.04 2.35
C VAL A 143 7.43 0.13 0.84
N ILE A 144 8.33 1.01 0.41
CA ILE A 144 8.70 1.19 -1.00
C ILE A 144 10.22 1.14 -1.12
N THR A 145 10.70 0.30 -2.03
CA THR A 145 12.12 0.13 -2.36
C THR A 145 12.61 1.21 -3.35
N ASP A 146 13.91 1.23 -3.64
CA ASP A 146 14.47 2.14 -4.66
C ASP A 146 14.00 1.78 -6.08
N GLY A 147 13.67 0.51 -6.36
CA GLY A 147 13.05 0.09 -7.63
C GLY A 147 11.62 0.61 -7.79
N GLY A 148 10.99 1.02 -6.69
CA GLY A 148 9.74 1.77 -6.69
C GLY A 148 9.90 3.24 -7.10
N PHE A 149 11.13 3.71 -7.38
CA PHE A 149 11.35 5.11 -7.71
C PHE A 149 10.70 5.47 -9.06
N GLN A 150 9.79 6.46 -9.07
CA GLN A 150 9.09 6.91 -10.28
C GLN A 150 8.21 5.81 -10.92
N THR A 151 7.67 4.88 -10.10
CA THR A 151 6.64 3.90 -10.51
C THR A 151 5.29 4.12 -9.81
N ASN A 152 4.23 3.46 -10.28
CA ASN A 152 2.88 3.58 -9.69
C ASN A 152 2.69 2.77 -8.40
N VAL A 153 3.77 2.25 -7.80
CA VAL A 153 3.73 1.36 -6.64
C VAL A 153 2.98 1.96 -5.45
N PHE A 154 3.13 3.26 -5.16
CA PHE A 154 2.37 3.88 -4.08
C PHE A 154 0.85 3.80 -4.34
N ALA A 155 0.39 4.04 -5.56
CA ALA A 155 -1.02 3.98 -5.91
C ALA A 155 -1.59 2.55 -5.77
N HIS A 156 -0.78 1.54 -6.11
CA HIS A 156 -1.09 0.12 -5.92
C HIS A 156 -1.18 -0.25 -4.43
N GLU A 157 -0.13 0.02 -3.65
CA GLU A 157 -0.08 -0.33 -2.23
C GLU A 157 -1.11 0.46 -1.40
N ALA A 158 -1.45 1.68 -1.82
CA ALA A 158 -2.56 2.42 -1.24
C ALA A 158 -3.90 1.69 -1.44
N GLY A 159 -4.08 0.99 -2.57
CA GLY A 159 -5.26 0.18 -2.84
C GLY A 159 -5.43 -0.96 -1.85
N HIS A 160 -4.39 -1.74 -1.54
CA HIS A 160 -4.45 -2.78 -0.50
C HIS A 160 -4.94 -2.24 0.84
N ASN A 161 -4.50 -1.03 1.21
CA ASN A 161 -4.91 -0.35 2.44
C ASN A 161 -6.35 0.18 2.37
N LEU A 162 -6.76 0.74 1.23
CA LEU A 162 -8.09 1.33 1.02
C LEU A 162 -9.19 0.27 0.89
N LEU A 163 -8.87 -0.88 0.29
CA LEU A 163 -9.82 -1.96 0.06
C LEU A 163 -9.99 -2.85 1.31
N THR A 164 -9.12 -2.69 2.31
CA THR A 164 -9.19 -3.41 3.58
C THR A 164 -10.50 -3.13 4.29
N ARG A 165 -11.15 -4.23 4.68
CA ARG A 165 -12.37 -4.26 5.50
C ARG A 165 -12.32 -5.44 6.47
N ILE A 166 -13.12 -5.38 7.53
CA ILE A 166 -13.35 -6.54 8.40
C ILE A 166 -14.66 -7.18 7.96
N ILE A 167 -14.61 -8.45 7.55
CA ILE A 167 -15.78 -9.23 7.14
C ILE A 167 -15.98 -10.42 8.07
N THR A 168 -17.19 -10.97 8.08
CA THR A 168 -17.42 -12.32 8.61
C THR A 168 -16.73 -13.33 7.71
N ASP A 169 -15.97 -14.25 8.30
CA ASP A 169 -15.26 -15.29 7.58
C ASP A 169 -16.26 -16.19 6.82
N PRO A 170 -16.19 -16.28 5.49
CA PRO A 170 -17.13 -17.05 4.69
C PRO A 170 -17.07 -18.56 4.97
N ASN A 171 -15.97 -19.04 5.55
CA ASN A 171 -15.78 -20.44 5.94
C ASN A 171 -16.13 -20.70 7.41
N ASN A 172 -16.29 -19.65 8.22
CA ASN A 172 -16.63 -19.76 9.62
C ASN A 172 -17.39 -18.51 10.11
N ASN A 173 -18.71 -18.57 10.08
CA ASN A 173 -19.59 -17.44 10.43
C ASN A 173 -19.43 -16.90 11.88
N ASN A 174 -18.67 -17.59 12.74
CA ASN A 174 -18.35 -17.14 14.09
C ASN A 174 -17.01 -16.37 14.18
N ASN A 175 -16.31 -16.20 13.06
CA ASN A 175 -15.02 -15.54 12.98
C ASN A 175 -15.10 -14.28 12.09
N GLN A 176 -14.24 -13.32 12.36
CA GLN A 176 -14.09 -12.10 11.55
C GLN A 176 -12.64 -12.00 11.08
N ILE A 177 -12.47 -11.63 9.83
CA ILE A 177 -11.16 -11.59 9.17
C ILE A 177 -10.93 -10.25 8.49
N PHE A 178 -9.66 -9.88 8.35
CA PHE A 178 -9.26 -8.85 7.41
C PHE A 178 -9.42 -9.36 6.00
N ASP A 179 -10.14 -8.60 5.19
CA ASP A 179 -10.31 -8.84 3.77
C ASP A 179 -9.80 -7.61 3.02
N ASN A 180 -8.74 -7.81 2.23
CA ASN A 180 -8.20 -6.83 1.30
C ASN A 180 -8.43 -7.28 -0.15
N SER A 181 -9.37 -8.20 -0.39
CA SER A 181 -9.64 -8.71 -1.73
C SER A 181 -10.06 -7.58 -2.65
N ASP A 182 -9.44 -7.58 -3.83
CA ASP A 182 -9.75 -6.68 -4.92
C ASP A 182 -11.05 -7.12 -5.61
N PRO A 183 -12.05 -6.24 -5.79
CA PRO A 183 -13.33 -6.61 -6.36
C PRO A 183 -13.26 -6.95 -7.86
N THR A 184 -12.16 -6.63 -8.55
CA THR A 184 -11.91 -7.02 -9.94
C THR A 184 -10.94 -8.21 -10.06
N GLY A 185 -10.63 -8.86 -8.94
CA GLY A 185 -9.84 -10.07 -8.83
C GLY A 185 -10.66 -11.38 -8.81
N PRO A 186 -10.02 -12.52 -8.52
CA PRO A 186 -8.60 -12.65 -8.16
C PRO A 186 -7.69 -12.71 -9.40
N TYR A 187 -6.45 -12.23 -9.24
CA TYR A 187 -5.36 -12.56 -10.15
C TYR A 187 -5.03 -14.06 -10.06
N ARG A 188 -4.77 -14.69 -11.21
CA ARG A 188 -4.36 -16.09 -11.30
C ARG A 188 -3.20 -16.24 -12.26
N GLU A 189 -2.19 -17.01 -11.83
CA GLU A 189 -1.15 -17.53 -12.72
C GLU A 189 -1.54 -18.94 -13.16
N PHE A 190 -1.22 -19.24 -14.41
CA PHE A 190 -1.51 -20.53 -15.03
C PHE A 190 -0.21 -21.18 -15.50
N ASP A 191 -0.08 -22.47 -15.25
CA ASP A 191 1.00 -23.27 -15.82
C ASP A 191 0.83 -23.32 -17.35
N PRO A 192 1.85 -22.94 -18.13
CA PRO A 192 1.71 -22.83 -19.59
C PRO A 192 1.60 -24.18 -20.31
N ILE A 193 1.88 -25.30 -19.64
CA ILE A 193 1.84 -26.66 -20.20
C ILE A 193 0.51 -27.34 -19.88
N THR A 194 0.08 -27.27 -18.63
CA THR A 194 -1.11 -27.96 -18.12
C THR A 194 -2.36 -27.08 -18.15
N GLY A 195 -2.20 -25.76 -18.08
CA GLY A 195 -3.30 -24.80 -17.93
C GLY A 195 -3.87 -24.72 -16.51
N ASP A 196 -3.26 -25.42 -15.54
CA ASP A 196 -3.71 -25.41 -14.15
C ASP A 196 -3.31 -24.10 -13.45
N VAL A 197 -4.12 -23.67 -12.46
CA VAL A 197 -3.80 -22.49 -11.64
C VAL A 197 -2.62 -22.83 -10.71
N THR A 198 -1.53 -22.09 -10.84
CA THR A 198 -0.32 -22.26 -10.01
C THR A 198 -0.24 -21.28 -8.85
N PHE A 199 -0.91 -20.14 -8.99
CA PHE A 199 -0.97 -19.10 -7.97
C PHE A 199 -2.30 -18.34 -8.09
N GLU A 200 -2.93 -18.04 -6.96
CA GLU A 200 -4.11 -17.19 -6.90
C GLU A 200 -3.88 -16.11 -5.84
N SER A 201 -4.14 -14.86 -6.20
CA SER A 201 -4.04 -13.73 -5.28
C SER A 201 -5.34 -12.93 -5.25
N PRO A 202 -6.15 -13.06 -4.19
CA PRO A 202 -7.42 -12.36 -4.07
C PRO A 202 -7.28 -10.84 -3.89
N GLY A 203 -6.15 -10.37 -3.35
CA GLY A 203 -5.87 -8.93 -3.22
C GLY A 203 -5.53 -8.22 -4.53
N HIS A 204 -5.49 -8.93 -5.66
CA HIS A 204 -5.05 -8.38 -6.94
C HIS A 204 -6.10 -8.57 -8.04
N SER A 205 -6.17 -7.60 -8.95
CA SER A 205 -7.05 -7.60 -10.10
C SER A 205 -6.65 -8.65 -11.14
N ALA A 206 -7.63 -9.23 -11.84
CA ALA A 206 -7.39 -10.05 -13.03
C ALA A 206 -7.11 -9.22 -14.30
N ASP A 207 -7.47 -7.92 -14.31
CA ASP A 207 -7.26 -7.02 -15.45
C ASP A 207 -5.85 -6.39 -15.40
N PRO A 208 -5.00 -6.62 -16.43
CA PRO A 208 -3.65 -6.06 -16.51
C PRO A 208 -3.59 -4.55 -16.69
N ASN A 209 -4.69 -3.84 -16.97
CA ASN A 209 -4.72 -2.38 -17.03
C ASN A 209 -5.11 -1.73 -15.69
N ASN A 210 -5.62 -2.52 -14.75
CA ASN A 210 -6.01 -2.06 -13.43
C ASN A 210 -4.78 -1.85 -12.54
N ILE A 211 -4.80 -0.80 -11.72
CA ILE A 211 -3.70 -0.48 -10.80
C ILE A 211 -3.40 -1.63 -9.82
N MET A 212 -4.40 -2.43 -9.46
CA MET A 212 -4.28 -3.57 -8.55
C MET A 212 -3.82 -4.87 -9.24
N TYR A 213 -3.45 -4.84 -10.51
CA TYR A 213 -2.71 -5.96 -11.11
C TYR A 213 -1.33 -6.09 -10.44
N PRO A 214 -0.84 -7.31 -10.13
CA PRO A 214 0.32 -7.48 -9.23
C PRO A 214 1.67 -7.15 -9.88
N VAL A 215 1.71 -7.00 -11.21
CA VAL A 215 2.93 -6.61 -11.92
C VAL A 215 2.88 -5.11 -12.19
N VAL A 216 3.83 -4.35 -11.64
CA VAL A 216 3.89 -2.90 -11.82
C VAL A 216 4.25 -2.57 -13.27
N THR A 217 3.23 -2.29 -14.06
CA THR A 217 3.30 -1.75 -15.43
C THR A 217 2.69 -0.34 -15.50
N ASN A 218 2.45 0.21 -16.69
CA ASN A 218 1.78 1.52 -16.86
C ASN A 218 0.27 1.46 -16.56
N ASN A 219 -0.11 0.75 -15.50
CA ASN A 219 -1.49 0.54 -15.10
C ASN A 219 -1.95 1.80 -14.41
N THR A 220 -3.05 2.36 -14.90
CA THR A 220 -3.49 3.70 -14.51
C THR A 220 -4.98 3.76 -14.22
N GLN A 221 -5.66 2.62 -14.18
CA GLN A 221 -7.11 2.57 -14.04
C GLN A 221 -7.52 1.95 -12.71
N ILE A 222 -8.64 2.46 -12.17
CA ILE A 222 -9.43 1.83 -11.12
C ILE A 222 -10.85 1.58 -11.64
N ALA A 223 -11.51 0.56 -11.12
CA ALA A 223 -12.91 0.25 -11.33
C ALA A 223 -13.81 0.98 -10.33
N THR A 224 -15.08 1.12 -10.68
CA THR A 224 -16.10 1.78 -9.83
C THR A 224 -16.23 1.08 -8.48
N GLU A 225 -16.21 -0.24 -8.45
CA GLU A 225 -16.33 -1.05 -7.25
C GLU A 225 -15.15 -0.83 -6.30
N GLN A 226 -13.92 -0.69 -6.84
CA GLN A 226 -12.75 -0.33 -6.04
C GLN A 226 -12.93 1.05 -5.41
N CYS A 227 -13.48 2.00 -6.16
CA CYS A 227 -13.73 3.33 -5.65
C CYS A 227 -14.78 3.37 -4.54
N ASP A 228 -15.88 2.65 -4.72
CA ASP A 228 -16.96 2.58 -3.74
C ASP A 228 -16.50 1.95 -2.43
N ILE A 229 -15.66 0.91 -2.48
CA ILE A 229 -15.05 0.30 -1.29
C ILE A 229 -14.04 1.26 -0.65
N ALA A 230 -13.14 1.85 -1.45
CA ALA A 230 -12.11 2.74 -0.94
C ALA A 230 -12.68 3.92 -0.15
N ARG A 231 -13.79 4.51 -0.63
CA ARG A 231 -14.49 5.62 0.05
C ARG A 231 -15.07 5.25 1.41
N GLN A 232 -15.28 3.96 1.68
CA GLN A 232 -15.76 3.44 2.96
C GLN A 232 -14.63 3.11 3.94
N SER A 233 -13.37 3.17 3.50
CA SER A 233 -12.22 2.87 4.34
C SER A 233 -12.14 3.80 5.55
N THR A 234 -11.82 3.25 6.72
CA THR A 234 -11.68 4.04 7.97
C THR A 234 -10.45 4.94 7.98
N ILE A 235 -9.56 4.83 6.97
CA ILE A 235 -8.41 5.73 6.77
C ILE A 235 -8.84 7.03 6.08
N VAL A 236 -10.01 7.04 5.41
CA VAL A 236 -10.50 8.17 4.62
C VAL A 236 -11.17 9.23 5.50
N ILE A 237 -10.82 10.48 5.25
CA ILE A 237 -11.42 11.67 5.86
C ILE A 237 -12.47 12.21 4.90
N VAL A 238 -13.73 12.26 5.34
CA VAL A 238 -14.85 12.80 4.57
C VAL A 238 -15.03 14.28 4.89
N GLN A 239 -15.00 15.13 3.86
CA GLN A 239 -15.22 16.57 3.95
C GLN A 239 -16.41 16.95 3.07
N ASN A 240 -17.41 17.65 3.65
CA ASN A 240 -18.64 18.04 2.96
C ASN A 240 -18.62 19.49 2.50
#